data_AF-A0A432YS04-F1
#
_entry.id   AF-A0A432YS04-F1
#
_cell.length_a   1.000
_cell.length_b   1.000
_cell.length_c   1.000
_cell.angle_alpha   90.00
_cell.angle_beta   90.00
_cell.angle_gamma   90.00
#
_symmetry.space_group_name_H-M   'P 1'
#
loop_
_entity.id
_entity.type
_entity.pdbx_description
1 polymer ?
#
loop_
_entity_poly.entity_id
_entity_poly.type
_entity_poly.pdbx_seq_one_letter_code
_entity_poly.pdbx_strand_id
1 'polypeptide(L)'
;MSQSEKTNNEEFNLAIFYWLVEDWQGCKQELKRLSNNSTPHSLSLAQILEGLIYVEKNNEIPQYLQGFSEQSFQEKALLQKFLWASIEKGVLKAKHLLGDEVSDSRIRKLIKAFTQTMPTPKSTELVKQTIIHQESLGNYQSTTNSVDAWITALQKKAISLGNDELLQAEVTLNSLNRGEKDRLKYKRVLADQFMTQNSFQDASRLCQDIIAISGVTESLVVRLSRAQRNLGNLEEAIETLESNIEQLGRKPLLLHMLAVYYRDQQNFQITLRLVKEIIGQHYDYSLKIGFAIFAADMLRKDAEYIAAYEHLKEAKEHLKNERKEVTLTVEAMLAELKANVAVGKNTFFEVSSVFYDTIYKNSDKYALEANDSIYEPIWKEVCNIITAENIEKIIDIGCGPGQFAEYLTARLPNVDYLGLDFSKTAISLAKERCPHLKFACEDVRRYTTKEINKETAYVMLEVLEHIEDDFVLLELLPKGTNVIFSVPNFDSFGHVRFFKFKESVEKRFDGVLNINEISSIDVNKNSIIYLVNAKL
;
A
#
# COMPACT_ATOMS: atom_id res chain seq x y z
N MET A 1 -52.45 44.47 5.17
CA MET A 1 -52.32 45.11 3.83
C MET A 1 -52.89 44.14 2.83
N SER A 2 -53.60 44.56 1.77
CA SER A 2 -54.00 43.51 0.85
C SER A 2 -52.72 42.97 0.19
N GLN A 3 -52.47 41.71 0.48
CA GLN A 3 -51.31 40.93 0.07
C GLN A 3 -51.16 40.90 -1.47
N SER A 4 -52.18 41.35 -2.20
CA SER A 4 -52.30 41.25 -3.65
C SER A 4 -51.61 42.35 -4.44
N GLU A 5 -51.22 43.49 -3.83
CA GLU A 5 -50.56 44.59 -4.58
C GLU A 5 -49.03 44.69 -4.35
N LYS A 6 -48.47 43.93 -3.40
CA LYS A 6 -47.01 43.71 -3.31
C LYS A 6 -46.50 42.64 -4.28
N THR A 7 -47.41 41.84 -4.84
CA THR A 7 -47.12 40.69 -5.71
C THR A 7 -46.57 41.09 -7.09
N ASN A 8 -46.96 42.23 -7.66
CA ASN A 8 -46.68 42.52 -9.07
C ASN A 8 -45.34 43.24 -9.39
N ASN A 9 -44.49 43.55 -8.41
CA ASN A 9 -43.17 44.17 -8.69
C ASN A 9 -41.97 43.36 -8.15
N GLU A 10 -42.21 42.34 -7.31
CA GLU A 10 -41.25 41.25 -7.07
C GLU A 10 -41.25 40.26 -8.23
N GLU A 11 -42.39 40.06 -8.91
CA GLU A 11 -42.53 39.18 -10.09
C GLU A 11 -41.65 39.58 -11.29
N PHE A 12 -41.31 40.86 -11.48
CA PHE A 12 -40.49 41.32 -12.62
C PHE A 12 -38.97 41.12 -12.39
N ASN A 13 -38.49 41.28 -11.16
CA ASN A 13 -37.08 41.06 -10.82
C ASN A 13 -36.76 39.58 -10.52
N LEU A 14 -37.75 38.80 -10.08
CA LEU A 14 -37.67 37.33 -10.06
C LEU A 14 -37.60 36.78 -11.50
N ALA A 15 -38.33 37.36 -12.45
CA ALA A 15 -38.31 36.96 -13.86
C ALA A 15 -36.91 37.03 -14.51
N ILE A 16 -36.05 37.98 -14.12
CA ILE A 16 -34.67 38.08 -14.62
C ILE A 16 -33.74 37.03 -13.96
N PHE A 17 -34.03 36.61 -12.73
CA PHE A 17 -33.27 35.54 -12.06
C PHE A 17 -33.69 34.13 -12.55
N TYR A 18 -34.97 33.97 -12.90
CA TYR A 18 -35.47 32.80 -13.63
C TYR A 18 -34.75 32.63 -14.98
N TRP A 19 -34.32 33.71 -15.65
CA TRP A 19 -33.63 33.66 -16.94
C TRP A 19 -32.25 32.98 -16.99
N LEU A 20 -31.57 32.75 -15.86
CA LEU A 20 -30.31 31.97 -15.82
C LEU A 20 -30.48 30.55 -15.24
N VAL A 21 -31.71 30.26 -14.82
CA VAL A 21 -32.28 28.92 -14.75
C VAL A 21 -32.89 28.52 -16.11
N GLU A 22 -33.02 29.44 -17.08
CA GLU A 22 -33.56 29.23 -18.43
C GLU A 22 -32.57 28.68 -19.46
N ASP A 23 -32.09 27.46 -19.25
CA ASP A 23 -32.50 26.44 -20.23
C ASP A 23 -32.80 25.12 -19.54
N TRP A 24 -33.41 25.21 -18.35
CA TRP A 24 -34.00 24.04 -17.73
C TRP A 24 -35.15 23.50 -18.57
N GLN A 25 -35.91 24.32 -19.29
CA GLN A 25 -36.96 23.83 -20.20
C GLN A 25 -36.37 23.11 -21.43
N GLY A 26 -35.30 23.60 -22.06
CA GLY A 26 -34.60 22.88 -23.12
C GLY A 26 -33.84 21.66 -22.61
N CYS A 27 -33.21 21.72 -21.42
CA CYS A 27 -32.64 20.54 -20.76
C CYS A 27 -33.72 19.51 -20.43
N LYS A 28 -34.91 19.92 -19.97
CA LYS A 28 -36.03 19.03 -19.62
C LYS A 28 -36.74 18.52 -20.86
N GLN A 29 -36.79 19.29 -21.95
CA GLN A 29 -37.31 18.87 -23.26
C GLN A 29 -36.35 17.90 -23.93
N GLU A 30 -35.03 18.11 -23.81
CA GLU A 30 -34.01 17.21 -24.35
C GLU A 30 -33.92 15.92 -23.52
N LEU A 31 -33.97 16.01 -22.19
CA LEU A 31 -34.12 14.84 -21.30
C LEU A 31 -35.44 14.09 -21.54
N LYS A 32 -36.53 14.80 -21.86
CA LYS A 32 -37.82 14.18 -22.27
C LYS A 32 -37.76 13.57 -23.67
N ARG A 33 -37.03 14.17 -24.61
CA ARG A 33 -36.79 13.66 -25.98
C ARG A 33 -35.95 12.39 -25.94
N LEU A 34 -35.05 12.30 -24.97
CA LEU A 34 -34.15 11.16 -24.73
C LEU A 34 -34.81 10.05 -23.87
N SER A 35 -35.84 10.34 -23.07
CA SER A 35 -36.63 9.35 -22.33
C SER A 35 -37.86 8.89 -23.14
N ASN A 36 -37.84 7.67 -23.67
CA ASN A 36 -38.88 7.20 -24.59
C ASN A 36 -40.20 6.71 -23.93
N ASN A 37 -40.49 7.10 -22.70
CA ASN A 37 -41.83 7.31 -22.14
C ASN A 37 -41.75 7.61 -20.64
N SER A 38 -42.61 8.51 -20.18
CA SER A 38 -43.03 8.69 -18.78
C SER A 38 -41.96 8.47 -17.70
N THR A 39 -40.93 9.32 -17.62
CA THR A 39 -40.16 9.43 -16.37
C THR A 39 -41.11 9.81 -15.23
N PRO A 40 -41.12 9.08 -14.09
CA PRO A 40 -42.00 9.38 -12.98
C PRO A 40 -41.63 10.74 -12.40
N HIS A 41 -42.65 11.57 -12.15
CA HIS A 41 -42.55 12.93 -11.61
C HIS A 41 -41.95 13.05 -10.19
N SER A 42 -41.25 12.03 -9.69
CA SER A 42 -40.85 11.87 -8.28
C SER A 42 -39.34 11.87 -8.02
N LEU A 43 -38.48 11.91 -9.05
CA LEU A 43 -37.03 11.88 -8.86
C LEU A 43 -36.43 13.29 -8.72
N SER A 44 -35.68 13.50 -7.63
CA SER A 44 -34.89 14.70 -7.40
C SER A 44 -33.60 14.71 -8.25
N LEU A 45 -33.01 15.90 -8.45
CA LEU A 45 -31.74 16.07 -9.17
C LEU A 45 -30.61 15.20 -8.59
N ALA A 46 -30.59 15.02 -7.27
CA ALA A 46 -29.64 14.16 -6.58
C ALA A 46 -29.80 12.69 -7.00
N GLN A 47 -31.03 12.20 -7.11
CA GLN A 47 -31.31 10.80 -7.50
C GLN A 47 -31.01 10.54 -8.97
N ILE A 48 -31.22 11.53 -9.84
CA ILE A 48 -30.82 11.45 -11.25
C ILE A 48 -29.29 11.39 -11.34
N LEU A 49 -28.58 12.29 -10.66
CA LEU A 49 -27.11 12.29 -10.62
C LEU A 49 -26.54 10.99 -10.03
N GLU A 50 -27.11 10.48 -8.93
CA GLU A 50 -26.71 9.21 -8.32
C GLU A 50 -26.89 8.03 -9.28
N GLY A 51 -28.00 7.99 -10.03
CA GLY A 51 -28.22 6.93 -11.01
C GLY A 51 -27.35 7.05 -12.26
N LEU A 52 -27.02 8.27 -12.72
CA LEU A 52 -26.03 8.48 -13.79
C LEU A 52 -24.64 8.00 -13.38
N ILE A 53 -24.24 8.26 -12.13
CA ILE A 53 -22.98 7.79 -11.54
C ILE A 53 -22.98 6.25 -11.39
N TYR A 54 -24.13 5.66 -11.02
CA TYR A 54 -24.28 4.21 -10.95
C TYR A 54 -24.09 3.54 -12.32
N VAL A 55 -24.67 4.12 -13.39
CA VAL A 55 -24.48 3.65 -14.77
C VAL A 55 -23.01 3.74 -15.18
N GLU A 56 -22.30 4.81 -14.83
CA GLU A 56 -20.87 4.98 -15.16
C GLU A 56 -19.98 3.93 -14.47
N LYS A 57 -20.27 3.60 -13.21
CA LYS A 57 -19.48 2.62 -12.44
C LYS A 57 -19.75 1.17 -12.82
N ASN A 58 -21.01 0.84 -13.11
CA ASN A 58 -21.45 -0.56 -13.23
C ASN A 58 -21.82 -0.94 -14.67
N ASN A 59 -21.86 0.04 -15.59
CA ASN A 59 -22.30 -0.13 -16.97
C ASN A 59 -23.73 -0.71 -17.08
N GLU A 60 -24.55 -0.48 -16.06
CA GLU A 60 -25.91 -1.00 -15.91
C GLU A 60 -26.87 0.11 -15.48
N ILE A 61 -28.09 0.14 -16.02
CA ILE A 61 -29.11 1.14 -15.68
C ILE A 61 -29.86 0.69 -14.41
N PRO A 62 -29.78 1.44 -13.30
CA PRO A 62 -30.46 1.06 -12.06
C PRO A 62 -31.97 1.12 -12.26
N GLN A 63 -32.70 0.26 -11.53
CA GLN A 63 -34.12 -0.02 -11.76
C GLN A 63 -35.01 1.24 -11.74
N TYR A 64 -34.64 2.25 -10.94
CA TYR A 64 -35.35 3.53 -10.85
C TYR A 64 -35.06 4.50 -12.02
N LEU A 65 -34.17 4.15 -12.94
CA LEU A 65 -33.82 4.88 -14.18
C LEU A 65 -34.15 4.10 -15.47
N GLN A 66 -34.82 2.94 -15.41
CA GLN A 66 -35.13 2.10 -16.58
C GLN A 66 -36.04 2.75 -17.66
N GLY A 67 -36.55 3.96 -17.45
CA GLY A 67 -37.33 4.73 -18.43
C GLY A 67 -36.50 5.51 -19.48
N PHE A 68 -35.17 5.47 -19.39
CA PHE A 68 -34.26 6.09 -20.35
C PHE A 68 -33.69 5.04 -21.32
N SER A 69 -33.62 5.32 -22.63
CA SER A 69 -33.16 4.35 -23.63
C SER A 69 -31.63 4.16 -23.59
N GLU A 70 -31.12 2.97 -23.90
CA GLU A 70 -29.66 2.72 -23.98
C GLU A 70 -28.94 3.66 -24.98
N GLN A 71 -29.63 4.10 -26.03
CA GLN A 71 -29.10 4.98 -27.05
C GLN A 71 -28.88 6.43 -26.55
N SER A 72 -29.61 6.88 -25.51
CA SER A 72 -29.49 8.23 -24.94
C SER A 72 -28.34 8.38 -23.94
N PHE A 73 -27.77 7.27 -23.48
CA PHE A 73 -26.64 7.24 -22.55
C PHE A 73 -25.28 7.07 -23.23
N GLN A 74 -25.24 6.72 -24.52
CA GLN A 74 -24.00 6.56 -25.27
C GLN A 74 -23.31 7.89 -25.62
N GLU A 75 -23.98 9.04 -25.51
CA GLU A 75 -23.36 10.37 -25.70
C GLU A 75 -22.73 10.91 -24.41
N LYS A 76 -21.77 10.15 -23.85
CA LYS A 76 -20.97 10.47 -22.63
C LYS A 76 -20.38 11.89 -22.60
N ALA A 77 -20.11 12.48 -23.76
CA ALA A 77 -19.47 13.79 -23.89
C ALA A 77 -20.41 14.99 -23.67
N LEU A 78 -21.72 14.83 -23.89
CA LEU A 78 -22.68 15.96 -23.85
C LEU A 78 -23.06 16.33 -22.41
N LEU A 79 -23.30 15.32 -21.57
CA LEU A 79 -23.64 15.46 -20.15
C LEU A 79 -22.49 16.05 -19.32
N GLN A 80 -21.25 15.64 -19.61
CA GLN A 80 -20.05 16.25 -19.01
C GLN A 80 -19.91 17.72 -19.44
N LYS A 81 -20.11 18.06 -20.71
CA LYS A 81 -20.07 19.45 -21.20
C LYS A 81 -21.15 20.33 -20.56
N PHE A 82 -22.35 19.80 -20.33
CA PHE A 82 -23.45 20.54 -19.69
C PHE A 82 -23.22 20.84 -18.21
N LEU A 83 -22.67 19.88 -17.47
CA LEU A 83 -22.35 20.04 -16.05
C LEU A 83 -21.17 21.03 -15.87
N TRP A 84 -20.17 20.96 -16.74
CA TRP A 84 -19.04 21.91 -16.77
C TRP A 84 -19.49 23.34 -17.12
N ALA A 85 -20.30 23.52 -18.15
CA ALA A 85 -20.82 24.82 -18.56
C ALA A 85 -21.68 25.49 -17.46
N SER A 86 -22.40 24.71 -16.65
CA SER A 86 -23.20 25.25 -15.53
C SER A 86 -22.33 25.71 -14.34
N ILE A 87 -21.21 25.01 -14.08
CA ILE A 87 -20.26 25.36 -13.01
C ILE A 87 -19.40 26.57 -13.43
N GLU A 88 -18.84 26.57 -14.64
CA GLU A 88 -18.09 27.72 -15.18
C GLU A 88 -18.94 28.98 -15.22
N LYS A 89 -20.20 28.88 -15.65
CA LYS A 89 -21.12 30.03 -15.72
C LYS A 89 -21.60 30.48 -14.33
N GLY A 90 -21.70 29.57 -13.36
CA GLY A 90 -21.98 29.89 -11.95
C GLY A 90 -20.82 30.64 -11.27
N VAL A 91 -19.58 30.23 -11.53
CA VAL A 91 -18.35 30.87 -11.03
C VAL A 91 -18.09 32.22 -11.74
N LEU A 92 -18.28 32.29 -13.06
CA LEU A 92 -18.17 33.53 -13.84
C LEU A 92 -19.27 34.56 -13.52
N LYS A 93 -20.45 34.12 -13.08
CA LYS A 93 -21.55 35.01 -12.68
C LYS A 93 -21.40 35.49 -11.22
N ALA A 94 -20.83 34.67 -10.33
CA ALA A 94 -20.35 35.09 -9.01
C ALA A 94 -19.23 36.15 -9.11
N LYS A 95 -18.36 36.03 -10.13
CA LYS A 95 -17.32 37.01 -10.49
C LYS A 95 -17.87 38.37 -10.96
N HIS A 96 -19.11 38.44 -11.44
CA HIS A 96 -19.65 39.65 -12.09
C HIS A 96 -20.73 40.40 -11.28
N LEU A 97 -21.46 39.76 -10.34
CA LEU A 97 -22.72 40.33 -9.86
C LEU A 97 -22.82 40.82 -8.41
N LEU A 98 -22.10 40.29 -7.41
CA LEU A 98 -22.45 40.63 -6.02
C LEU A 98 -21.25 40.61 -5.07
N GLY A 99 -20.97 41.78 -4.50
CA GLY A 99 -20.25 41.91 -3.23
C GLY A 99 -21.16 41.66 -2.03
N ASP A 100 -21.92 40.55 -2.00
CA ASP A 100 -22.53 40.01 -0.78
C ASP A 100 -22.99 38.54 -0.94
N GLU A 101 -23.02 37.86 0.21
CA GLU A 101 -22.82 36.42 0.44
C GLU A 101 -23.76 35.41 -0.26
N VAL A 102 -23.17 34.48 -1.00
CA VAL A 102 -23.80 33.18 -1.30
C VAL A 102 -23.74 32.30 -0.04
N SER A 103 -24.91 31.91 0.49
CA SER A 103 -24.96 31.16 1.76
C SER A 103 -24.16 29.85 1.72
N ASP A 104 -23.23 29.79 2.67
CA ASP A 104 -22.19 28.81 2.95
C ASP A 104 -22.70 27.34 3.02
N SER A 105 -24.00 27.11 3.29
CA SER A 105 -24.63 25.78 3.38
C SER A 105 -24.72 25.01 2.04
N ARG A 106 -25.07 25.70 0.95
CA ARG A 106 -25.30 25.05 -0.36
C ARG A 106 -24.00 24.67 -1.06
N ILE A 107 -22.99 25.53 -0.99
CA ILE A 107 -21.64 25.25 -1.52
C ILE A 107 -21.03 24.06 -0.75
N ARG A 108 -21.14 24.04 0.59
CA ARG A 108 -20.68 22.90 1.41
C ARG A 108 -21.33 21.58 1.03
N LYS A 109 -22.65 21.56 0.76
CA LYS A 109 -23.34 20.34 0.30
C LYS A 109 -22.88 19.88 -1.08
N LEU A 110 -22.64 20.81 -2.00
CA LEU A 110 -22.12 20.52 -3.35
C LEU A 110 -20.69 20.00 -3.33
N ILE A 111 -19.76 20.65 -2.60
CA ILE A 111 -18.37 20.18 -2.45
C ILE A 111 -18.34 18.82 -1.76
N LYS A 112 -19.14 18.64 -0.69
CA LYS A 112 -19.22 17.36 0.03
C LYS A 112 -19.76 16.24 -0.86
N ALA A 113 -20.84 16.49 -1.62
CA ALA A 113 -21.38 15.51 -2.56
C ALA A 113 -20.36 15.17 -3.67
N PHE A 114 -19.64 16.16 -4.18
CA PHE A 114 -18.68 15.98 -5.29
C PHE A 114 -17.37 15.29 -4.85
N THR A 115 -16.79 15.69 -3.72
CA THR A 115 -15.58 15.06 -3.14
C THR A 115 -15.83 13.61 -2.70
N GLN A 116 -17.07 13.26 -2.37
CA GLN A 116 -17.47 11.88 -2.05
C GLN A 116 -17.69 11.01 -3.30
N THR A 117 -17.89 11.60 -4.49
CA THR A 117 -18.32 10.87 -5.69
C THR A 117 -17.31 10.86 -6.84
N MET A 118 -16.38 11.83 -6.91
CA MET A 118 -15.40 11.95 -8.02
C MET A 118 -14.00 12.33 -7.51
N PRO A 119 -13.15 11.38 -7.04
CA PRO A 119 -11.79 11.66 -6.60
C PRO A 119 -10.86 11.72 -7.83
N THR A 120 -10.74 12.89 -8.46
CA THR A 120 -9.83 13.09 -9.62
C THR A 120 -9.03 14.40 -9.48
N PRO A 121 -7.94 14.60 -10.25
CA PRO A 121 -7.18 15.87 -10.27
C PRO A 121 -8.06 17.12 -10.47
N LYS A 122 -9.19 16.97 -11.18
CA LYS A 122 -10.18 18.04 -11.39
C LYS A 122 -10.95 18.42 -10.12
N SER A 123 -11.12 17.50 -9.16
CA SER A 123 -11.76 17.80 -7.86
C SER A 123 -10.88 18.66 -6.96
N THR A 124 -9.56 18.42 -6.98
CA THR A 124 -8.55 19.25 -6.31
C THR A 124 -8.54 20.66 -6.89
N GLU A 125 -8.57 20.79 -8.21
CA GLU A 125 -8.64 22.07 -8.90
C GLU A 125 -9.92 22.84 -8.56
N LEU A 126 -11.06 22.16 -8.50
CA LEU A 126 -12.33 22.78 -8.15
C LEU A 126 -12.37 23.25 -6.68
N VAL A 127 -11.81 22.47 -5.76
CA VAL A 127 -11.67 22.87 -4.35
C VAL A 127 -10.73 24.08 -4.23
N LYS A 128 -9.59 24.08 -4.94
CA LYS A 128 -8.67 25.22 -5.01
C LYS A 128 -9.37 26.48 -5.52
N GLN A 129 -10.06 26.40 -6.66
CA GLN A 129 -10.78 27.53 -7.24
C GLN A 129 -11.87 28.05 -6.30
N THR A 130 -12.55 27.16 -5.58
CA THR A 130 -13.56 27.55 -4.60
C THR A 130 -12.93 28.24 -3.38
N ILE A 131 -11.81 27.74 -2.87
CA ILE A 131 -11.06 28.35 -1.75
C ILE A 131 -10.57 29.76 -2.15
N ILE A 132 -9.89 29.88 -3.30
CA ILE A 132 -9.36 31.15 -3.81
C ILE A 132 -10.49 32.16 -4.00
N HIS A 133 -11.63 31.71 -4.54
CA HIS A 133 -12.80 32.57 -4.73
C HIS A 133 -13.41 33.04 -3.40
N GLN A 134 -13.57 32.15 -2.41
CA GLN A 134 -14.12 32.51 -1.10
C GLN A 134 -13.21 33.48 -0.34
N GLU A 135 -11.88 33.34 -0.46
CA GLU A 135 -10.94 34.31 0.09
C GLU A 135 -11.00 35.67 -0.61
N SER A 136 -11.16 35.71 -1.94
CA SER A 136 -11.32 36.97 -2.68
C SER A 136 -12.58 37.74 -2.30
N LEU A 137 -13.59 37.03 -1.79
CA LEU A 137 -14.85 37.60 -1.29
C LEU A 137 -14.79 37.96 0.21
N GLY A 138 -13.66 37.77 0.89
CA GLY A 138 -13.52 38.05 2.32
C GLY A 138 -14.30 37.10 3.25
N ASN A 139 -14.79 35.96 2.74
CA ASN A 139 -15.63 35.03 3.50
C ASN A 139 -14.79 33.97 4.24
N TYR A 140 -13.98 34.42 5.20
CA TYR A 140 -12.98 33.59 5.90
C TYR A 140 -13.55 32.34 6.58
N GLN A 141 -14.76 32.41 7.15
CA GLN A 141 -15.39 31.26 7.84
C GLN A 141 -15.75 30.15 6.86
N SER A 142 -16.30 30.49 5.68
CA SER A 142 -16.63 29.52 4.63
C SER A 142 -15.38 28.84 4.08
N THR A 143 -14.34 29.62 3.80
CA THR A 143 -13.04 29.10 3.36
C THR A 143 -12.46 28.11 4.40
N THR A 144 -12.60 28.42 5.70
CA THR A 144 -12.11 27.54 6.79
C THR A 144 -12.75 26.15 6.70
N ASN A 145 -14.08 26.13 6.58
CA ASN A 145 -14.85 24.91 6.53
C ASN A 145 -14.54 24.07 5.28
N SER A 146 -14.31 24.72 4.13
CA SER A 146 -13.96 24.05 2.87
C SER A 146 -12.60 23.35 2.96
N VAL A 147 -11.59 24.03 3.52
CA VAL A 147 -10.25 23.46 3.71
C VAL A 147 -10.28 22.31 4.71
N ASP A 148 -10.96 22.48 5.85
CA ASP A 148 -11.06 21.44 6.86
C ASP A 148 -11.78 20.17 6.36
N ALA A 149 -12.83 20.33 5.54
CA ALA A 149 -13.52 19.21 4.92
C ALA A 149 -12.59 18.44 3.96
N TRP A 150 -11.82 19.17 3.16
CA TRP A 150 -10.87 18.58 2.21
C TRP A 150 -9.72 17.85 2.91
N ILE A 151 -9.12 18.47 3.93
CA ILE A 151 -8.08 17.85 4.76
C ILE A 151 -8.62 16.61 5.49
N THR A 152 -9.85 16.67 5.98
CA THR A 152 -10.50 15.50 6.60
C THR A 152 -10.70 14.38 5.59
N ALA A 153 -11.06 14.70 4.33
CA ALA A 153 -11.22 13.71 3.28
C ALA A 153 -9.88 13.04 2.92
N LEU A 154 -8.79 13.80 2.84
CA LEU A 154 -7.43 13.26 2.67
C LEU A 154 -7.03 12.37 3.83
N GLN A 155 -7.22 12.84 5.06
CA GLN A 155 -6.87 12.10 6.27
C GLN A 155 -7.64 10.77 6.38
N LYS A 156 -8.92 10.77 5.97
CA LYS A 156 -9.76 9.56 5.93
C LYS A 156 -9.53 8.68 4.69
N LYS A 157 -8.57 9.03 3.82
CA LYS A 157 -8.30 8.35 2.55
C LYS A 157 -9.53 8.25 1.63
N ALA A 158 -10.48 9.17 1.78
CA ALA A 158 -11.66 9.25 0.91
C ALA A 158 -11.31 9.81 -0.49
N ILE A 159 -10.18 10.53 -0.56
CA ILE A 159 -9.57 11.02 -1.79
C ILE A 159 -8.08 10.64 -1.78
N SER A 160 -7.52 10.35 -2.95
CA SER A 160 -6.10 10.07 -3.17
C SER A 160 -5.55 11.05 -4.19
N LEU A 161 -4.34 11.54 -3.94
CA LEU A 161 -3.64 12.52 -4.79
C LEU A 161 -2.29 11.95 -5.21
N GLY A 162 -1.84 12.29 -6.42
CA GLY A 162 -0.46 12.06 -6.85
C GLY A 162 0.49 13.11 -6.27
N ASN A 163 1.79 12.93 -6.53
CA ASN A 163 2.83 13.80 -5.97
C ASN A 163 2.70 15.25 -6.44
N ASP A 164 2.44 15.47 -7.73
CA ASP A 164 2.26 16.82 -8.28
C ASP A 164 1.06 17.54 -7.66
N GLU A 165 -0.06 16.83 -7.45
CA GLU A 165 -1.23 17.41 -6.81
C GLU A 165 -1.00 17.74 -5.33
N LEU A 166 -0.22 16.91 -4.62
CA LEU A 166 0.15 17.16 -3.23
C LEU A 166 1.06 18.39 -3.11
N LEU A 167 2.04 18.55 -4.00
CA LEU A 167 2.89 19.74 -4.04
C LEU A 167 2.07 21.01 -4.29
N GLN A 168 1.16 20.98 -5.26
CA GLN A 168 0.29 22.13 -5.53
C GLN A 168 -0.69 22.41 -4.39
N ALA A 169 -1.18 21.37 -3.70
CA ALA A 169 -2.01 21.54 -2.52
C ALA A 169 -1.25 22.21 -1.39
N GLU A 170 0.01 21.82 -1.16
CA GLU A 170 0.88 22.46 -0.19
C GLU A 170 1.07 23.96 -0.49
N VAL A 171 1.40 24.31 -1.75
CA VAL A 171 1.54 25.71 -2.19
C VAL A 171 0.27 26.50 -1.90
N THR A 172 -0.89 25.93 -2.25
CA THR A 172 -2.19 26.56 -2.03
C THR A 172 -2.45 26.79 -0.54
N LEU A 173 -2.21 25.78 0.30
CA LEU A 173 -2.44 25.87 1.75
C LEU A 173 -1.50 26.86 2.43
N ASN A 174 -0.26 26.97 1.93
CA ASN A 174 0.71 27.95 2.42
C ASN A 174 0.34 29.39 2.03
N SER A 175 -0.33 29.61 0.90
CA SER A 175 -0.80 30.95 0.50
C SER A 175 -2.00 31.45 1.30
N LEU A 176 -2.76 30.55 1.96
CA LEU A 176 -3.91 30.97 2.76
C LEU A 176 -3.46 31.74 4.02
N ASN A 177 -4.14 32.84 4.31
CA ASN A 177 -3.89 33.62 5.53
C ASN A 177 -4.54 32.92 6.74
N ARG A 178 -3.81 31.99 7.35
CA ARG A 178 -4.30 31.05 8.37
C ARG A 178 -3.48 31.13 9.65
N GLY A 179 -4.16 30.88 10.76
CA GLY A 179 -3.50 30.70 12.05
C GLY A 179 -2.50 29.54 12.03
N GLU A 180 -1.44 29.67 12.82
CA GLU A 180 -0.33 28.72 12.89
C GLU A 180 -0.79 27.29 13.20
N LYS A 181 -1.78 27.14 14.10
CA LYS A 181 -2.38 25.85 14.47
C LYS A 181 -2.99 25.10 13.27
N ASP A 182 -3.68 25.81 12.39
CA ASP A 182 -4.32 25.20 11.21
C ASP A 182 -3.26 24.81 10.17
N ARG A 183 -2.26 25.67 9.96
CA ARG A 183 -1.12 25.35 9.08
C ARG A 183 -0.40 24.08 9.53
N LEU A 184 -0.14 23.94 10.83
CA LEU A 184 0.47 22.72 11.39
C LEU A 184 -0.40 21.47 11.18
N LYS A 185 -1.71 21.59 11.39
CA LYS A 185 -2.66 20.50 11.13
C LYS A 185 -2.58 20.03 9.67
N TYR A 186 -2.56 20.97 8.73
CA TYR A 186 -2.54 20.66 7.29
C TYR A 186 -1.22 20.04 6.86
N LYS A 187 -0.09 20.62 7.30
CA LYS A 187 1.25 20.06 7.04
C LYS A 187 1.37 18.61 7.52
N ARG A 188 0.80 18.28 8.70
CA ARG A 188 0.79 16.90 9.21
C ARG A 188 0.05 15.93 8.29
N VAL A 189 -1.10 16.33 7.76
CA VAL A 189 -1.88 15.49 6.83
C VAL A 189 -1.15 15.35 5.49
N LEU A 190 -0.57 16.42 4.96
CA LEU A 190 0.22 16.37 3.72
C LEU A 190 1.45 15.48 3.87
N ALA A 191 2.19 15.56 4.98
CA ALA A 191 3.32 14.68 5.26
C ALA A 191 2.89 13.20 5.23
N ASP A 192 1.75 12.86 5.82
CA ASP A 192 1.21 11.49 5.80
C ASP A 192 0.82 11.04 4.37
N GLN A 193 0.34 11.97 3.53
CA GLN A 193 0.02 11.68 2.13
C GLN A 193 1.28 11.50 1.27
N PHE A 194 2.27 12.37 1.41
CA PHE A 194 3.56 12.22 0.71
C PHE A 194 4.25 10.90 1.08
N MET A 195 4.23 10.52 2.36
CA MET A 195 4.67 9.18 2.79
C MET A 195 3.93 8.06 2.07
N THR A 196 2.62 8.21 1.87
CA THR A 196 1.76 7.21 1.21
C THR A 196 2.01 7.13 -0.30
N GLN A 197 2.53 8.19 -0.92
CA GLN A 197 2.90 8.25 -2.33
C GLN A 197 4.40 8.02 -2.57
N ASN A 198 5.12 7.53 -1.56
CA ASN A 198 6.56 7.30 -1.60
C ASN A 198 7.39 8.57 -1.93
N SER A 199 6.82 9.78 -1.78
CA SER A 199 7.59 11.03 -1.84
C SER A 199 8.20 11.34 -0.46
N PHE A 200 9.21 10.54 -0.11
CA PHE A 200 9.85 10.62 1.20
C PHE A 200 10.61 11.93 1.43
N GLN A 201 11.12 12.56 0.35
CA GLN A 201 11.81 13.85 0.43
C GLN A 201 10.86 14.96 0.90
N ASP A 202 9.66 15.04 0.32
CA ASP A 202 8.65 16.02 0.71
C ASP A 202 8.09 15.76 2.10
N ALA A 203 7.86 14.49 2.44
CA ALA A 203 7.45 14.10 3.77
C ALA A 203 8.48 14.49 4.84
N SER A 204 9.77 14.26 4.58
CA SER A 204 10.88 14.63 5.47
C SER A 204 10.94 16.14 5.68
N ARG A 205 10.93 16.92 4.57
CA ARG A 205 10.90 18.39 4.59
C ARG A 205 9.73 18.93 5.42
N LEU A 206 8.52 18.43 5.18
CA LEU A 206 7.35 18.85 5.96
C LEU A 206 7.46 18.49 7.44
N CYS A 207 8.02 17.33 7.79
CA CYS A 207 8.25 16.98 9.18
C CYS A 207 9.24 17.95 9.85
N GLN A 208 10.33 18.30 9.18
CA GLN A 208 11.32 19.27 9.67
C GLN A 208 10.68 20.65 9.87
N ASP A 209 9.88 21.12 8.91
CA ASP A 209 9.10 22.36 9.03
C ASP A 209 8.18 22.35 10.26
N ILE A 210 7.44 21.26 10.47
CA ILE A 210 6.52 21.14 11.61
C ILE A 210 7.30 21.14 12.93
N ILE A 211 8.46 20.50 12.98
CA ILE A 211 9.33 20.46 14.17
C ILE A 211 9.87 21.86 14.47
N ALA A 212 10.31 22.61 13.45
CA ALA A 212 10.82 23.97 13.62
C ALA A 212 9.77 24.93 14.21
N ILE A 213 8.50 24.72 13.87
CA ILE A 213 7.38 25.57 14.30
C ILE A 213 6.80 25.12 15.65
N SER A 214 6.47 23.83 15.77
CA SER A 214 5.71 23.29 16.92
C SER A 214 6.55 22.56 17.97
N GLY A 215 7.86 22.50 17.76
CA GLY A 215 8.77 21.71 18.57
C GLY A 215 8.73 20.22 18.25
N VAL A 216 9.63 19.49 18.88
CA VAL A 216 9.79 18.05 18.69
C VAL A 216 8.66 17.30 19.40
N THR A 217 8.06 16.33 18.71
CA THR A 217 7.16 15.34 19.33
C THR A 217 7.52 13.94 18.87
N GLU A 218 7.20 12.93 19.70
CA GLU A 218 7.43 11.51 19.39
C GLU A 218 6.88 11.10 18.02
N SER A 219 5.65 11.50 17.70
CA SER A 219 5.03 11.17 16.39
C SER A 219 5.76 11.80 15.21
N LEU A 220 6.34 13.00 15.37
CA LEU A 220 7.05 13.67 14.28
C LEU A 220 8.43 13.05 14.07
N VAL A 221 9.15 12.72 15.14
CA VAL A 221 10.44 12.03 15.07
C VAL A 221 10.30 10.68 14.39
N VAL A 222 9.26 9.89 14.73
CA VAL A 222 8.99 8.61 14.07
C VAL A 222 8.69 8.79 12.59
N ARG A 223 7.95 9.84 12.19
CA ARG A 223 7.65 10.10 10.78
C ARG A 223 8.88 10.54 10.00
N LEU A 224 9.63 11.50 10.54
CA LEU A 224 10.86 12.03 9.94
C LEU A 224 11.88 10.91 9.73
N SER A 225 12.18 10.15 10.78
CA SER A 225 13.13 9.04 10.73
C SER A 225 12.69 7.93 9.76
N ARG A 226 11.38 7.68 9.60
CA ARG A 226 10.88 6.75 8.58
C ARG A 226 11.09 7.28 7.16
N ALA A 227 10.85 8.58 6.94
CA ALA A 227 11.10 9.21 5.64
C ALA A 227 12.58 9.15 5.28
N GLN A 228 13.48 9.52 6.20
CA GLN A 228 14.94 9.42 6.03
C GLN A 228 15.38 7.98 5.73
N ARG A 229 14.92 7.01 6.52
CA ARG A 229 15.22 5.59 6.27
C ARG A 229 14.78 5.14 4.88
N ASN A 230 13.59 5.52 4.44
CA ASN A 230 13.06 5.11 3.14
C ASN A 230 13.74 5.85 1.96
N LEU A 231 14.41 6.98 2.19
CA LEU A 231 15.31 7.63 1.22
C LEU A 231 16.66 6.92 1.07
N GLY A 232 16.96 5.94 1.93
CA GLY A 232 18.27 5.30 2.01
C GLY A 232 19.22 5.95 3.02
N ASN A 233 18.78 7.01 3.72
CA ASN A 233 19.58 7.72 4.73
C ASN A 233 19.43 7.05 6.11
N LEU A 234 19.84 5.79 6.23
CA LEU A 234 19.65 5.01 7.47
C LEU A 234 20.45 5.58 8.66
N GLU A 235 21.67 6.08 8.43
CA GLU A 235 22.50 6.72 9.46
C GLU A 235 21.84 7.99 10.00
N GLU A 236 21.40 8.88 9.11
CA GLU A 236 20.67 10.11 9.48
C GLU A 236 19.38 9.80 10.27
N ALA A 237 18.68 8.73 9.89
CA ALA A 237 17.47 8.28 10.57
C ALA A 237 17.74 7.77 11.99
N ILE A 238 18.88 7.09 12.21
CA ILE A 238 19.34 6.65 13.53
C ILE A 238 19.74 7.85 14.39
N GLU A 239 20.56 8.76 13.86
CA GLU A 239 20.97 9.99 14.55
C GLU A 239 19.76 10.83 14.99
N THR A 240 18.76 10.92 14.11
CA THR A 240 17.48 11.59 14.40
C THR A 240 16.77 10.91 15.57
N LEU A 241 16.76 9.59 15.67
CA LEU A 241 16.14 8.88 16.79
C LEU A 241 16.95 9.04 18.08
N GLU A 242 18.27 8.86 18.04
CA GLU A 242 19.15 8.94 19.22
C GLU A 242 19.09 10.31 19.89
N SER A 243 19.31 11.38 19.12
CA SER A 243 19.27 12.76 19.62
C SER A 243 17.92 13.12 20.24
N ASN A 244 16.82 12.64 19.66
CA ASN A 244 15.48 12.94 20.15
C ASN A 244 15.04 12.01 21.30
N ILE A 245 15.63 10.82 21.46
CA ILE A 245 15.44 9.97 22.64
C ILE A 245 16.05 10.63 23.87
N GLU A 246 17.21 11.27 23.74
CA GLU A 246 17.82 12.05 24.83
C GLU A 246 16.91 13.21 25.25
N GLN A 247 16.30 13.91 24.29
CA GLN A 247 15.43 15.05 24.55
C GLN A 247 14.02 14.68 25.06
N LEU A 248 13.36 13.72 24.41
CA LEU A 248 11.97 13.34 24.70
C LEU A 248 11.85 12.27 25.80
N GLY A 249 12.98 11.73 26.24
CA GLY A 249 13.07 10.56 27.10
C GLY A 249 12.99 9.24 26.32
N ARG A 250 13.38 8.17 26.99
CA ARG A 250 13.41 6.80 26.47
C ARG A 250 12.00 6.22 26.34
N LYS A 251 11.23 6.70 25.37
CA LYS A 251 9.87 6.23 25.09
C LYS A 251 9.89 4.94 24.28
N PRO A 252 9.00 3.97 24.55
CA PRO A 252 9.07 2.65 23.94
C PRO A 252 8.90 2.66 22.42
N LEU A 253 8.10 3.57 21.85
CA LEU A 253 7.96 3.66 20.39
C LEU A 253 9.25 4.16 19.73
N LEU A 254 9.96 5.11 20.33
CA LEU A 254 11.24 5.59 19.81
C LEU A 254 12.31 4.49 19.91
N LEU A 255 12.40 3.82 21.06
CA LEU A 255 13.31 2.68 21.26
C LEU A 255 13.01 1.54 20.28
N HIS A 256 11.74 1.24 20.02
CA HIS A 256 11.34 0.22 19.06
C HIS A 256 11.79 0.61 17.64
N MET A 257 11.53 1.84 17.19
CA MET A 257 12.00 2.30 15.89
C MET A 257 13.52 2.27 15.77
N LEU A 258 14.24 2.66 16.84
CA LEU A 258 15.69 2.61 16.89
C LEU A 258 16.22 1.16 16.79
N ALA A 259 15.58 0.21 17.49
CA ALA A 259 15.92 -1.20 17.41
C ALA A 259 15.71 -1.76 15.99
N VAL A 260 14.63 -1.39 15.32
CA VAL A 260 14.36 -1.74 13.92
C VAL A 260 15.48 -1.23 13.01
N TYR A 261 16.01 -0.03 13.25
CA TYR A 261 17.00 0.58 12.37
C TYR A 261 18.40 0.02 12.60
N TYR A 262 18.76 -0.29 13.85
CA TYR A 262 19.99 -1.04 14.12
C TYR A 262 19.95 -2.46 13.57
N ARG A 263 18.78 -3.13 13.58
CA ARG A 263 18.63 -4.42 12.88
C ARG A 263 18.89 -4.25 11.38
N ASP A 264 18.38 -3.19 10.76
CA ASP A 264 18.62 -2.93 9.33
C ASP A 264 20.10 -2.65 9.03
N GLN A 265 20.85 -2.07 9.98
CA GLN A 265 22.31 -1.98 9.94
C GLN A 265 23.05 -3.29 10.32
N GLN A 266 22.32 -4.39 10.55
CA GLN A 266 22.85 -5.66 11.04
C GLN A 266 23.58 -5.58 12.41
N ASN A 267 23.29 -4.54 13.21
CA ASN A 267 23.82 -4.38 14.56
C ASN A 267 22.93 -5.09 15.59
N PHE A 268 22.95 -6.42 15.56
CA PHE A 268 22.09 -7.26 16.40
C PHE A 268 22.31 -7.06 17.91
N GLN A 269 23.53 -6.71 18.33
CA GLN A 269 23.86 -6.49 19.74
C GLN A 269 23.13 -5.28 20.33
N ILE A 270 23.08 -4.16 19.60
CA ILE A 270 22.34 -2.97 20.04
C ILE A 270 20.83 -3.22 19.93
N THR A 271 20.37 -3.84 18.85
CA THR A 271 18.96 -4.21 18.66
C THR A 271 18.43 -5.03 19.84
N LEU A 272 19.14 -6.08 20.23
CA LEU A 272 18.74 -6.96 21.32
C LEU A 272 18.72 -6.23 22.67
N ARG A 273 19.68 -5.34 22.90
CA ARG A 273 19.72 -4.50 24.11
C ARG A 273 18.45 -3.64 24.22
N LEU A 274 18.06 -2.98 23.12
CA LEU A 274 16.86 -2.16 23.06
C LEU A 274 15.58 -3.01 23.21
N VAL A 275 15.53 -4.19 22.61
CA VAL A 275 14.41 -5.14 22.79
C VAL A 275 14.25 -5.53 24.25
N LYS A 276 15.33 -5.96 24.91
CA LYS A 276 15.33 -6.35 26.33
C LYS A 276 14.96 -5.18 27.24
N GLU A 277 15.40 -3.97 26.89
CA GLU A 277 15.03 -2.76 27.61
C GLU A 277 13.52 -2.48 27.51
N ILE A 278 12.93 -2.56 26.32
CA ILE A 278 11.49 -2.35 26.14
C ILE A 278 10.68 -3.39 26.90
N ILE A 279 11.07 -4.67 26.86
CA ILE A 279 10.41 -5.73 27.63
C ILE A 279 10.51 -5.45 29.14
N GLY A 280 11.69 -5.05 29.64
CA GLY A 280 11.92 -4.85 31.06
C GLY A 280 11.35 -3.55 31.63
N GLN A 281 11.29 -2.47 30.86
CA GLN A 281 10.91 -1.13 31.32
C GLN A 281 9.55 -0.65 30.80
N HIS A 282 9.03 -1.26 29.73
CA HIS A 282 7.80 -0.85 29.06
C HIS A 282 6.91 -2.06 28.75
N TYR A 283 6.63 -2.87 29.76
CA TYR A 283 5.91 -4.14 29.65
C TYR A 283 4.59 -4.04 28.85
N ASP A 284 3.70 -3.09 29.14
CA ASP A 284 2.44 -2.92 28.40
C ASP A 284 2.66 -2.65 26.90
N TYR A 285 3.68 -1.87 26.55
CA TYR A 285 4.03 -1.64 25.15
C TYR A 285 4.60 -2.91 24.51
N SER A 286 5.39 -3.67 25.26
CA SER A 286 6.04 -4.89 24.77
C SER A 286 5.03 -5.95 24.30
N LEU A 287 3.83 -5.98 24.89
CA LEU A 287 2.75 -6.90 24.49
C LEU A 287 2.01 -6.46 23.21
N LYS A 288 2.29 -5.27 22.64
CA LYS A 288 1.74 -4.89 21.34
C LYS A 288 2.27 -5.85 20.28
N ILE A 289 1.36 -6.51 19.57
CA ILE A 289 1.71 -7.62 18.67
C ILE A 289 2.80 -7.28 17.64
N GLY A 290 2.81 -6.05 17.12
CA GLY A 290 3.85 -5.60 16.18
C GLY A 290 5.26 -5.58 16.79
N PHE A 291 5.39 -5.18 18.06
CA PHE A 291 6.66 -5.26 18.78
C PHE A 291 6.95 -6.70 19.24
N ALA A 292 5.95 -7.41 19.76
CA ALA A 292 6.15 -8.77 20.27
C ALA A 292 6.67 -9.75 19.20
N ILE A 293 6.17 -9.64 17.95
CA ILE A 293 6.69 -10.40 16.80
C ILE A 293 8.16 -10.07 16.55
N PHE A 294 8.49 -8.78 16.49
CA PHE A 294 9.87 -8.32 16.28
C PHE A 294 10.79 -8.78 17.41
N ALA A 295 10.38 -8.62 18.66
CA ALA A 295 11.12 -9.03 19.84
C ALA A 295 11.35 -10.55 19.87
N ALA A 296 10.31 -11.35 19.55
CA ALA A 296 10.41 -12.79 19.52
C ALA A 296 11.41 -13.28 18.45
N ASP A 297 11.45 -12.65 17.27
CA ASP A 297 12.47 -12.99 16.27
C ASP A 297 13.89 -12.61 16.74
N MET A 298 14.06 -11.44 17.35
CA MET A 298 15.38 -11.01 17.85
C MET A 298 15.89 -11.91 19.00
N LEU A 299 15.02 -12.26 19.95
CA LEU A 299 15.34 -13.17 21.05
C LEU A 299 15.64 -14.59 20.53
N ARG A 300 14.88 -15.07 19.53
CA ARG A 300 15.13 -16.37 18.88
C ARG A 300 16.51 -16.42 18.22
N LYS A 301 16.89 -15.35 17.51
CA LYS A 301 18.22 -15.22 16.88
C LYS A 301 19.37 -15.19 17.89
N ASP A 302 19.10 -14.76 19.13
CA ASP A 302 20.03 -14.85 20.27
C ASP A 302 19.94 -16.20 21.04
N ALA A 303 19.22 -17.18 20.50
CA ALA A 303 18.92 -18.47 21.15
C ALA A 303 18.21 -18.38 22.52
N GLU A 304 17.55 -17.26 22.82
CA GLU A 304 16.67 -17.08 23.98
C GLU A 304 15.26 -17.62 23.70
N TYR A 305 15.17 -18.88 23.26
CA TYR A 305 13.91 -19.48 22.78
C TYR A 305 12.78 -19.47 23.80
N ILE A 306 13.09 -19.68 25.08
CA ILE A 306 12.10 -19.66 26.17
C ILE A 306 11.53 -18.24 26.33
N ALA A 307 12.41 -17.23 26.36
CA ALA A 307 11.99 -15.84 26.49
C ALA A 307 11.16 -15.39 25.27
N ALA A 308 11.60 -15.74 24.07
CA ALA A 308 10.87 -15.48 22.83
C ALA A 308 9.47 -16.13 22.84
N TYR A 309 9.40 -17.41 23.23
CA TYR A 309 8.16 -18.19 23.26
C TYR A 309 7.15 -17.62 24.27
N GLU A 310 7.57 -17.44 25.54
CA GLU A 310 6.67 -16.95 26.58
C GLU A 310 6.20 -15.52 26.30
N HIS A 311 7.10 -14.65 25.79
CA HIS A 311 6.73 -13.28 25.44
C HIS A 311 5.70 -13.22 24.31
N LEU A 312 5.91 -13.95 23.21
CA LEU A 312 4.96 -13.96 22.09
C LEU A 312 3.62 -14.61 22.48
N LYS A 313 3.66 -15.66 23.31
CA LYS A 313 2.47 -16.32 23.82
C LYS A 313 1.64 -15.38 24.70
N GLU A 314 2.30 -14.60 25.55
CA GLU A 314 1.63 -13.59 26.37
C GLU A 314 1.02 -12.47 25.52
N ALA A 315 1.74 -11.97 24.52
CA ALA A 315 1.22 -10.99 23.57
C ALA A 315 0.00 -11.53 22.78
N LYS A 316 0.00 -12.82 22.42
CA LYS A 316 -1.15 -13.49 21.80
C LYS A 316 -2.37 -13.52 22.73
N GLU A 317 -2.19 -13.85 24.01
CA GLU A 317 -3.29 -13.83 24.97
C GLU A 317 -3.81 -12.41 25.23
N HIS A 318 -2.92 -11.41 25.27
CA HIS A 318 -3.29 -10.00 25.33
C HIS A 318 -4.16 -9.59 24.12
N LEU A 319 -3.77 -10.00 22.90
CA LEU A 319 -4.52 -9.71 21.68
C LEU A 319 -5.93 -10.33 21.69
N LYS A 320 -6.05 -11.57 22.19
CA LYS A 320 -7.36 -12.24 22.38
C LYS A 320 -8.23 -11.51 23.39
N ASN A 321 -7.67 -11.04 24.49
CA ASN A 321 -8.40 -10.26 25.50
C ASN A 321 -8.94 -8.95 24.91
N GLU A 322 -8.24 -8.36 23.94
CA GLU A 322 -8.71 -7.21 23.15
C GLU A 322 -9.71 -7.57 22.04
N ARG A 323 -10.11 -8.85 21.91
CA ARG A 323 -10.99 -9.39 20.86
C ARG A 323 -10.46 -9.12 19.45
N LYS A 324 -9.14 -9.07 19.28
CA LYS A 324 -8.49 -8.95 17.98
C LYS A 324 -8.09 -10.33 17.47
N GLU A 325 -8.10 -10.47 16.15
CA GLU A 325 -7.74 -11.72 15.49
C GLU A 325 -6.24 -12.00 15.63
N VAL A 326 -5.90 -13.27 15.92
CA VAL A 326 -4.51 -13.73 15.94
C VAL A 326 -4.14 -14.15 14.52
N THR A 327 -3.08 -13.54 13.97
CA THR A 327 -2.65 -13.84 12.61
C THR A 327 -1.99 -15.22 12.54
N LEU A 328 -2.09 -15.86 11.36
CA LEU A 328 -1.44 -17.15 11.10
C LEU A 328 0.09 -17.09 11.34
N THR A 329 0.73 -15.95 11.05
CA THR A 329 2.16 -15.76 11.31
C THR A 329 2.49 -15.94 12.79
N VAL A 330 1.66 -15.44 13.70
CA VAL A 330 1.88 -15.61 15.16
C VAL A 330 1.76 -17.07 15.55
N GLU A 331 0.79 -17.80 14.99
CA GLU A 331 0.64 -19.25 15.25
C GLU A 331 1.85 -20.04 14.74
N ALA A 332 2.33 -19.75 13.54
CA ALA A 332 3.51 -20.40 12.96
C ALA A 332 4.79 -20.08 13.75
N MET A 333 4.97 -18.83 14.17
CA MET A 333 6.08 -18.43 15.03
C MET A 333 6.05 -19.16 16.38
N LEU A 334 4.88 -19.30 17.01
CA LEU A 334 4.75 -20.04 18.26
C LEU A 334 5.04 -21.53 18.09
N ALA A 335 4.64 -22.14 16.98
CA ALA A 335 4.95 -23.53 16.67
C ALA A 335 6.47 -23.73 16.52
N GLU A 336 7.13 -22.85 15.76
CA GLU A 336 8.58 -22.82 15.58
C GLU A 336 9.32 -22.64 16.91
N LEU A 337 8.93 -21.64 17.71
CA LEU A 337 9.55 -21.38 19.01
C LEU A 337 9.36 -22.55 19.99
N LYS A 338 8.19 -23.19 19.98
CA LYS A 338 7.92 -24.38 20.80
C LYS A 338 8.82 -25.55 20.39
N ALA A 339 9.05 -25.75 19.09
CA ALA A 339 9.98 -26.75 18.59
C ALA A 339 11.43 -26.44 19.03
N ASN A 340 11.86 -25.19 18.91
CA ASN A 340 13.19 -24.73 19.32
C ASN A 340 13.45 -24.92 20.82
N VAL A 341 12.45 -24.65 21.67
CA VAL A 341 12.53 -24.94 23.12
C VAL A 341 12.74 -26.43 23.40
N ALA A 342 12.13 -27.32 22.60
CA ALA A 342 12.23 -28.77 22.79
C ALA A 342 13.59 -29.35 22.34
N VAL A 343 14.22 -28.78 21.31
CA VAL A 343 15.49 -29.26 20.75
C VAL A 343 16.70 -28.80 21.58
N GLY A 344 16.67 -27.56 22.11
CA GLY A 344 17.73 -26.99 22.93
C GLY A 344 18.98 -26.54 22.13
N LYS A 345 19.46 -25.33 22.45
CA LYS A 345 20.75 -24.68 22.10
C LYS A 345 21.49 -25.10 20.81
N ASN A 346 20.82 -25.15 19.67
CA ASN A 346 21.49 -24.93 18.39
C ASN A 346 21.03 -23.58 17.83
N THR A 347 21.94 -22.62 17.77
CA THR A 347 21.71 -21.29 17.20
C THR A 347 21.44 -21.43 15.71
N PHE A 348 20.21 -21.19 15.27
CA PHE A 348 19.89 -21.02 13.84
C PHE A 348 19.22 -19.66 13.64
N PHE A 349 19.82 -18.83 12.79
CA PHE A 349 19.16 -17.63 12.27
C PHE A 349 17.96 -18.01 11.39
N GLU A 350 18.10 -19.10 10.64
CA GLU A 350 17.07 -19.72 9.80
C GLU A 350 15.93 -20.30 10.65
N VAL A 351 14.75 -20.47 10.04
CA VAL A 351 13.60 -21.12 10.69
C VAL A 351 13.44 -22.53 10.16
N SER A 352 12.98 -23.45 11.01
CA SER A 352 12.81 -24.85 10.62
C SER A 352 11.60 -25.07 9.71
N SER A 353 11.47 -26.29 9.17
CA SER A 353 10.28 -26.68 8.41
C SER A 353 8.99 -26.61 9.23
N VAL A 354 9.04 -26.58 10.57
CA VAL A 354 7.84 -26.44 11.43
C VAL A 354 7.10 -25.13 11.15
N PHE A 355 7.84 -24.03 10.96
CA PHE A 355 7.25 -22.74 10.59
C PHE A 355 6.50 -22.84 9.26
N TYR A 356 7.19 -23.28 8.20
CA TYR A 356 6.62 -23.36 6.85
C TYR A 356 5.49 -24.38 6.74
N ASP A 357 5.62 -25.55 7.37
CA ASP A 357 4.56 -26.55 7.44
C ASP A 357 3.26 -25.97 8.05
N THR A 358 3.40 -25.12 9.06
CA THR A 358 2.26 -24.45 9.69
C THR A 358 1.64 -23.43 8.75
N ILE A 359 2.45 -22.66 8.02
CA ILE A 359 1.98 -21.70 7.02
C ILE A 359 1.26 -22.43 5.88
N TYR A 360 1.89 -23.42 5.24
CA TYR A 360 1.32 -24.10 4.07
C TYR A 360 0.01 -24.83 4.38
N LYS A 361 -0.14 -25.40 5.58
CA LYS A 361 -1.37 -26.11 5.98
C LYS A 361 -2.58 -25.20 6.16
N ASN A 362 -2.37 -23.95 6.56
CA ASN A 362 -3.43 -23.09 7.09
C ASN A 362 -3.60 -21.78 6.32
N SER A 363 -2.77 -21.53 5.30
CA SER A 363 -2.79 -20.28 4.55
C SER A 363 -3.57 -20.44 3.25
N ASP A 364 -4.68 -19.72 3.14
CA ASP A 364 -5.48 -19.66 1.90
C ASP A 364 -4.64 -19.22 0.69
N LYS A 365 -3.65 -18.32 0.88
CA LYS A 365 -2.73 -17.85 -0.17
C LYS A 365 -2.07 -18.98 -0.97
N TYR A 366 -1.71 -20.08 -0.30
CA TYR A 366 -1.00 -21.21 -0.91
C TYR A 366 -1.96 -22.30 -1.44
N ALA A 367 -3.25 -22.18 -1.10
CA ALA A 367 -4.32 -23.00 -1.65
C ALA A 367 -4.83 -22.45 -3.00
N LEU A 368 -4.67 -21.15 -3.26
CA LEU A 368 -5.08 -20.49 -4.50
C LEU A 368 -4.53 -21.17 -5.76
N GLU A 369 -5.29 -21.08 -6.84
CA GLU A 369 -4.83 -21.33 -8.21
C GLU A 369 -3.65 -20.43 -8.54
N ALA A 370 -2.70 -20.92 -9.34
CA ALA A 370 -1.48 -20.17 -9.60
C ALA A 370 -1.71 -18.78 -10.23
N ASN A 371 -2.72 -18.61 -11.09
CA ASN A 371 -3.01 -17.30 -11.71
C ASN A 371 -3.59 -16.27 -10.72
N ASP A 372 -4.10 -16.69 -9.57
CA ASP A 372 -4.66 -15.81 -8.53
C ASP A 372 -3.61 -15.44 -7.47
N SER A 373 -2.37 -15.93 -7.61
CA SER A 373 -1.27 -15.63 -6.71
C SER A 373 -0.76 -14.20 -6.89
N ILE A 374 -0.39 -13.56 -5.78
CA ILE A 374 0.31 -12.27 -5.80
C ILE A 374 1.69 -12.35 -6.49
N TYR A 375 2.23 -13.56 -6.64
CA TYR A 375 3.52 -13.81 -7.29
C TYR A 375 3.39 -14.10 -8.78
N GLU A 376 2.17 -14.13 -9.33
CA GLU A 376 1.92 -14.34 -10.76
C GLU A 376 2.79 -13.44 -11.66
N PRO A 377 2.95 -12.13 -11.39
CA PRO A 377 3.78 -11.27 -12.23
C PRO A 377 5.26 -11.71 -12.28
N ILE A 378 5.77 -12.30 -11.20
CA ILE A 378 7.13 -12.81 -11.12
C ILE A 378 7.25 -14.08 -11.94
N TRP A 379 6.31 -15.01 -11.77
CA TRP A 379 6.29 -16.28 -12.50
C TRP A 379 6.16 -16.09 -14.00
N LYS A 380 5.41 -15.07 -14.41
CA LYS A 380 5.31 -14.64 -15.81
C LYS A 380 6.67 -14.23 -16.36
N GLU A 381 7.41 -13.38 -15.65
CA GLU A 381 8.75 -12.96 -16.11
C GLU A 381 9.76 -14.11 -16.09
N VAL A 382 9.66 -15.02 -15.12
CA VAL A 382 10.46 -16.25 -15.12
C VAL A 382 10.17 -17.11 -16.36
N CYS A 383 8.91 -17.27 -16.76
CA CYS A 383 8.56 -17.98 -18.00
C CYS A 383 9.15 -17.29 -19.25
N ASN A 384 9.16 -15.96 -19.29
CA ASN A 384 9.76 -15.20 -20.38
C ASN A 384 11.27 -15.45 -20.47
N ILE A 385 11.97 -15.43 -19.33
CA ILE A 385 13.41 -15.71 -19.24
C ILE A 385 13.71 -17.15 -19.70
N ILE A 386 12.96 -18.13 -19.20
CA ILE A 386 13.11 -19.55 -19.55
C ILE A 386 12.96 -19.76 -21.06
N THR A 387 11.98 -19.10 -21.67
CA THR A 387 11.74 -19.16 -23.12
C THR A 387 12.89 -18.49 -23.90
N ALA A 388 13.33 -17.30 -23.48
CA ALA A 388 14.36 -16.53 -24.17
C ALA A 388 15.74 -17.22 -24.14
N GLU A 389 16.08 -17.88 -23.03
CA GLU A 389 17.36 -18.60 -22.86
C GLU A 389 17.30 -20.05 -23.37
N ASN A 390 16.18 -20.50 -23.94
CA ASN A 390 15.95 -21.88 -24.40
C ASN A 390 16.24 -22.94 -23.31
N ILE A 391 15.70 -22.72 -22.11
CA ILE A 391 15.84 -23.65 -20.99
C ILE A 391 14.93 -24.86 -21.20
N GLU A 392 15.51 -26.06 -21.13
CA GLU A 392 14.79 -27.33 -21.28
C GLU A 392 14.57 -28.05 -19.95
N LYS A 393 15.40 -27.76 -18.94
CA LYS A 393 15.35 -28.40 -17.62
C LYS A 393 15.35 -27.37 -16.51
N ILE A 394 14.46 -27.56 -15.53
CA ILE A 394 14.31 -26.65 -14.38
C ILE A 394 14.48 -27.45 -13.09
N ILE A 395 15.41 -26.98 -12.27
CA ILE A 395 15.55 -27.40 -10.86
C ILE A 395 15.01 -26.25 -10.01
N ASP A 396 13.80 -26.40 -9.51
CA ASP A 396 13.11 -25.41 -8.68
C ASP A 396 13.42 -25.69 -7.21
N ILE A 397 14.36 -24.92 -6.67
CA ILE A 397 14.82 -25.00 -5.28
C ILE A 397 13.89 -24.14 -4.44
N GLY A 398 13.32 -24.72 -3.38
CA GLY A 398 12.28 -24.07 -2.58
C GLY A 398 10.94 -24.04 -3.32
N CYS A 399 10.58 -25.11 -4.02
CA CYS A 399 9.39 -25.15 -4.88
C CYS A 399 8.06 -24.94 -4.12
N GLY A 400 8.08 -25.03 -2.79
CA GLY A 400 6.91 -24.84 -1.95
C GLY A 400 5.79 -25.81 -2.32
N PRO A 401 4.51 -25.36 -2.27
CA PRO A 401 3.35 -26.20 -2.56
C PRO A 401 3.07 -26.35 -4.08
N GLY A 402 4.03 -26.02 -4.94
CA GLY A 402 3.96 -26.28 -6.38
C GLY A 402 3.16 -25.28 -7.22
N GLN A 403 2.79 -24.10 -6.69
CA GLN A 403 2.04 -23.10 -7.47
C GLN A 403 2.85 -22.56 -8.67
N PHE A 404 4.16 -22.34 -8.50
CA PHE A 404 5.01 -21.96 -9.63
C PHE A 404 5.11 -23.09 -10.66
N ALA A 405 5.25 -24.35 -10.19
CA ALA A 405 5.26 -25.52 -11.06
C ALA A 405 3.99 -25.60 -11.94
N GLU A 406 2.82 -25.44 -11.31
CA GLU A 406 1.51 -25.37 -11.99
C GLU A 406 1.47 -24.23 -13.03
N TYR A 407 1.89 -23.02 -12.64
CA TYR A 407 1.89 -21.86 -13.53
C TYR A 407 2.77 -22.08 -14.77
N LEU A 408 3.96 -22.60 -14.53
CA LEU A 408 5.02 -22.80 -15.50
C LEU A 408 4.66 -23.88 -16.51
N THR A 409 4.26 -25.07 -16.06
CA THR A 409 4.03 -26.21 -16.96
C THR A 409 2.73 -26.09 -17.73
N ALA A 410 1.78 -25.28 -17.27
CA ALA A 410 0.63 -24.86 -18.07
C ALA A 410 1.03 -24.04 -19.32
N ARG A 411 2.19 -23.35 -19.29
CA ARG A 411 2.69 -22.50 -20.37
C ARG A 411 3.81 -23.14 -21.17
N LEU A 412 4.67 -23.91 -20.49
CA LEU A 412 5.84 -24.58 -21.04
C LEU A 412 5.75 -26.10 -20.75
N PRO A 413 4.84 -26.84 -21.42
CA PRO A 413 4.51 -28.22 -21.07
C PRO A 413 5.64 -29.24 -21.34
N ASN A 414 6.66 -28.84 -22.10
CA ASN A 414 7.76 -29.73 -22.50
C ASN A 414 9.00 -29.61 -21.58
N VAL A 415 8.98 -28.75 -20.56
CA VAL A 415 10.14 -28.56 -19.68
C VAL A 415 10.29 -29.73 -18.70
N ASP A 416 11.50 -30.28 -18.56
CA ASP A 416 11.79 -31.28 -17.53
C ASP A 416 11.92 -30.58 -16.18
N TYR A 417 10.94 -30.78 -15.31
CA TYR A 417 10.83 -30.08 -14.04
C TYR A 417 11.12 -31.02 -12.86
N LEU A 418 11.97 -30.55 -11.94
CA LEU A 418 12.18 -31.13 -10.61
C LEU A 418 12.05 -30.04 -9.54
N GLY A 419 11.07 -30.18 -8.65
CA GLY A 419 10.91 -29.34 -7.47
C GLY A 419 11.57 -29.95 -6.24
N LEU A 420 12.34 -29.15 -5.50
CA LEU A 420 13.00 -29.51 -4.25
C LEU A 420 12.51 -28.59 -3.14
N ASP A 421 12.10 -29.18 -2.01
CA ASP A 421 11.73 -28.41 -0.82
C ASP A 421 11.99 -29.24 0.45
N PHE A 422 12.55 -28.61 1.48
CA PHE A 422 12.82 -29.25 2.77
C PHE A 422 11.55 -29.51 3.61
N SER A 423 10.41 -28.88 3.27
CA SER A 423 9.11 -29.12 3.89
C SER A 423 8.43 -30.34 3.28
N LYS A 424 8.18 -31.35 4.12
CA LYS A 424 7.38 -32.52 3.73
C LYS A 424 5.95 -32.14 3.37
N THR A 425 5.40 -31.13 4.05
CA THR A 425 4.06 -30.61 3.80
C THR A 425 3.99 -29.97 2.41
N ALA A 426 4.96 -29.10 2.08
CA ALA A 426 5.06 -28.46 0.77
C ALA A 426 5.10 -29.49 -0.36
N ILE A 427 5.98 -30.49 -0.25
CA ILE A 427 6.12 -31.55 -1.26
C ILE A 427 4.85 -32.40 -1.38
N SER A 428 4.14 -32.67 -0.29
CA SER A 428 2.86 -33.38 -0.36
C SER A 428 1.83 -32.59 -1.17
N LEU A 429 1.70 -31.29 -0.88
CA LEU A 429 0.77 -30.40 -1.59
C LEU A 429 1.17 -30.22 -3.06
N ALA A 430 2.46 -30.09 -3.35
CA ALA A 430 2.97 -29.95 -4.71
C ALA A 430 2.69 -31.20 -5.57
N LYS A 431 2.81 -32.40 -4.99
CA LYS A 431 2.45 -33.66 -5.67
C LYS A 431 0.95 -33.81 -5.90
N GLU A 432 0.13 -33.31 -4.98
CA GLU A 432 -1.33 -33.28 -5.16
C GLU A 432 -1.72 -32.31 -6.27
N ARG A 433 -1.12 -31.12 -6.28
CA ARG A 433 -1.36 -30.06 -7.28
C ARG A 433 -0.87 -30.45 -8.67
N CYS A 434 0.34 -31.00 -8.77
CA CYS A 434 0.98 -31.35 -10.04
C CYS A 434 1.44 -32.82 -10.07
N PRO A 435 0.51 -33.80 -10.13
CA PRO A 435 0.84 -35.23 -9.99
C PRO A 435 1.70 -35.80 -11.13
N HIS A 436 1.83 -35.08 -12.23
CA HIS A 436 2.63 -35.45 -13.40
C HIS A 436 4.09 -34.96 -13.31
N LEU A 437 4.44 -34.15 -12.30
CA LEU A 437 5.78 -33.59 -12.12
C LEU A 437 6.58 -34.31 -11.03
N LYS A 438 7.90 -34.10 -11.03
CA LYS A 438 8.81 -34.70 -10.04
C LYS A 438 9.03 -33.74 -8.88
N PHE A 439 8.87 -34.24 -7.66
CA PHE A 439 9.12 -33.49 -6.42
C PHE A 439 9.87 -34.35 -5.41
N ALA A 440 10.89 -33.79 -4.77
CA ALA A 440 11.68 -34.45 -3.73
C ALA A 440 11.77 -33.59 -2.46
N CYS A 441 11.61 -34.25 -1.31
CA CYS A 441 11.78 -33.60 -0.02
C CYS A 441 13.23 -33.65 0.40
N GLU A 442 13.96 -32.57 0.13
CA GLU A 442 15.41 -32.50 0.31
C GLU A 442 15.83 -31.14 0.88
N ASP A 443 16.87 -31.15 1.71
CA ASP A 443 17.61 -29.94 2.04
C ASP A 443 18.58 -29.66 0.89
N VAL A 444 18.41 -28.52 0.21
CA VAL A 444 19.20 -28.20 -0.98
C VAL A 444 20.71 -28.16 -0.70
N ARG A 445 21.14 -27.88 0.54
CA ARG A 445 22.56 -27.92 0.93
C ARG A 445 23.17 -29.33 0.86
N ARG A 446 22.33 -30.36 0.79
CA ARG A 446 22.72 -31.77 0.64
C ARG A 446 22.45 -32.29 -0.77
N TYR A 447 21.82 -31.50 -1.62
CA TYR A 447 21.53 -31.89 -2.99
C TYR A 447 22.81 -31.81 -3.82
N THR A 448 23.22 -32.94 -4.38
CA THR A 448 24.33 -33.01 -5.33
C THR A 448 23.81 -33.47 -6.68
N THR A 449 24.03 -32.68 -7.72
CA THR A 449 23.77 -33.08 -9.10
C THR A 449 25.09 -33.22 -9.86
N LYS A 450 25.21 -34.30 -10.62
CA LYS A 450 26.38 -34.60 -11.45
C LYS A 450 26.20 -34.19 -12.90
N GLU A 451 25.01 -33.75 -13.29
CA GLU A 451 24.69 -33.38 -14.66
C GLU A 451 24.91 -31.89 -14.88
N ILE A 452 25.79 -31.58 -15.82
CA ILE A 452 26.00 -30.22 -16.33
C ILE A 452 25.31 -30.16 -17.69
N ASN A 453 24.07 -29.67 -17.73
CA ASN A 453 23.44 -29.26 -18.98
C ASN A 453 23.31 -27.74 -19.00
N LYS A 454 23.80 -27.10 -20.07
CA LYS A 454 23.69 -25.65 -20.29
C LYS A 454 22.24 -25.18 -20.45
N GLU A 455 21.34 -26.08 -20.85
CA GLU A 455 19.90 -25.85 -20.94
C GLU A 455 19.18 -26.09 -19.60
N THR A 456 19.93 -26.23 -18.49
CA THR A 456 19.38 -26.28 -17.14
C THR A 456 19.38 -24.91 -16.48
N ALA A 457 18.25 -24.54 -15.89
CA ALA A 457 18.13 -23.41 -14.98
C ALA A 457 17.88 -23.89 -13.55
N TYR A 458 18.59 -23.28 -12.59
CA TYR A 458 18.28 -23.37 -11.17
C TYR A 458 17.44 -22.17 -10.79
N VAL A 459 16.20 -22.45 -10.38
CA VAL A 459 15.22 -21.43 -10.01
C VAL A 459 15.11 -21.40 -8.48
N MET A 460 15.22 -20.22 -7.87
CA MET A 460 15.17 -20.00 -6.42
C MET A 460 14.30 -18.78 -6.12
N LEU A 461 12.98 -18.95 -6.13
CA LEU A 461 12.06 -17.84 -5.87
C LEU A 461 11.77 -17.75 -4.37
N GLU A 462 12.14 -16.63 -3.76
CA GLU A 462 11.98 -16.36 -2.32
C GLU A 462 12.67 -17.41 -1.43
N VAL A 463 13.95 -17.67 -1.70
CA VAL A 463 14.76 -18.67 -0.99
C VAL A 463 16.01 -18.07 -0.34
N LEU A 464 16.78 -17.26 -1.08
CA LEU A 464 18.11 -16.83 -0.64
C LEU A 464 18.06 -15.90 0.58
N GLU A 465 16.95 -15.19 0.78
CA GLU A 465 16.69 -14.38 1.97
C GLU A 465 16.50 -15.20 3.25
N HIS A 466 16.31 -16.51 3.14
CA HIS A 466 16.11 -17.45 4.24
C HIS A 466 17.35 -18.28 4.58
N ILE A 467 18.43 -18.17 3.78
CA ILE A 467 19.65 -18.97 3.93
C ILE A 467 20.81 -18.07 4.37
N GLU A 468 21.45 -18.42 5.49
CA GLU A 468 22.57 -17.65 6.04
C GLU A 468 23.82 -17.76 5.14
N ASP A 469 24.09 -18.96 4.64
CA ASP A 469 25.21 -19.28 3.76
C ASP A 469 24.75 -19.42 2.29
N ASP A 470 24.03 -18.42 1.78
CA ASP A 470 23.52 -18.40 0.40
C ASP A 470 24.64 -18.56 -0.66
N PHE A 471 25.84 -18.02 -0.42
CA PHE A 471 26.99 -18.25 -1.29
C PHE A 471 27.45 -19.70 -1.33
N VAL A 472 27.41 -20.41 -0.19
CA VAL A 472 27.76 -21.84 -0.16
C VAL A 472 26.75 -22.64 -0.99
N LEU A 473 25.46 -22.30 -0.91
CA LEU A 473 24.46 -22.90 -1.80
C LEU A 473 24.79 -22.65 -3.27
N LEU A 474 25.11 -21.41 -3.65
CA LEU A 474 25.47 -21.08 -5.04
C LEU A 474 26.73 -21.83 -5.51
N GLU A 475 27.72 -22.03 -4.62
CA GLU A 475 28.93 -22.81 -4.93
C GLU A 475 28.66 -24.30 -5.19
N LEU A 476 27.57 -24.85 -4.64
CA LEU A 476 27.16 -26.24 -4.91
C LEU A 476 26.57 -26.42 -6.32
N LEU A 477 26.15 -25.33 -6.97
CA LEU A 477 25.56 -25.39 -8.29
C LEU A 477 26.64 -25.54 -9.39
N PRO A 478 26.36 -26.25 -10.49
CA PRO A 478 27.33 -26.40 -11.56
C PRO A 478 27.66 -25.06 -12.23
N LYS A 479 28.95 -24.81 -12.48
CA LYS A 479 29.41 -23.60 -13.17
C LYS A 479 28.88 -23.52 -14.62
N GLY A 480 28.54 -22.31 -15.06
CA GLY A 480 28.02 -22.03 -16.40
C GLY A 480 26.53 -22.32 -16.61
N THR A 481 25.77 -22.68 -15.55
CA THR A 481 24.32 -22.87 -15.63
C THR A 481 23.57 -21.55 -15.44
N ASN A 482 22.32 -21.50 -15.91
CA ASN A 482 21.43 -20.39 -15.66
C ASN A 482 20.95 -20.43 -14.20
N VAL A 483 20.92 -19.26 -13.56
CA VAL A 483 20.42 -19.07 -12.21
C VAL A 483 19.39 -17.96 -12.25
N ILE A 484 18.16 -18.28 -11.88
CA ILE A 484 17.05 -17.33 -11.81
C ILE A 484 16.58 -17.32 -10.36
N PHE A 485 16.64 -16.18 -9.68
CA PHE A 485 16.23 -16.12 -8.28
C PHE A 485 15.51 -14.82 -7.97
N SER A 486 14.75 -14.81 -6.89
CA SER A 486 14.10 -13.61 -6.39
C SER A 486 14.46 -13.31 -4.95
N VAL A 487 14.53 -12.02 -4.59
CA VAL A 487 14.73 -11.55 -3.22
C VAL A 487 13.89 -10.30 -2.92
N PRO A 488 13.35 -10.15 -1.70
CA PRO A 488 12.43 -9.07 -1.35
C PRO A 488 13.13 -7.78 -0.89
N ASN A 489 12.41 -6.66 -1.01
CA ASN A 489 12.82 -5.38 -0.42
C ASN A 489 12.36 -5.16 1.02
N PHE A 490 11.69 -6.15 1.61
CA PHE A 490 11.09 -6.08 2.93
C PHE A 490 11.55 -7.24 3.82
N ASP A 491 11.50 -6.99 5.11
CA ASP A 491 11.80 -7.99 6.13
C ASP A 491 10.54 -8.79 6.47
N SER A 492 10.73 -10.05 6.85
CA SER A 492 9.67 -10.93 7.34
C SER A 492 10.24 -11.92 8.34
N PHE A 493 9.37 -12.57 9.12
CA PHE A 493 9.83 -13.63 10.01
C PHE A 493 10.51 -14.75 9.22
N GLY A 494 11.69 -15.16 9.69
CA GLY A 494 12.52 -16.15 8.99
C GLY A 494 13.44 -15.57 7.92
N HIS A 495 13.36 -14.26 7.61
CA HIS A 495 14.39 -13.63 6.80
C HIS A 495 15.67 -13.47 7.63
N VAL A 496 16.78 -13.84 7.01
CA VAL A 496 18.13 -13.53 7.51
C VAL A 496 18.69 -12.28 6.82
N ARG A 497 18.13 -11.88 5.67
CA ARG A 497 18.45 -10.65 4.94
C ARG A 497 17.28 -10.20 4.06
N PHE A 498 17.35 -8.97 3.56
CA PHE A 498 16.50 -8.42 2.50
C PHE A 498 17.25 -7.25 1.85
N PHE A 499 16.81 -6.77 0.69
CA PHE A 499 17.56 -5.77 -0.08
C PHE A 499 16.72 -4.53 -0.30
N LYS A 500 17.01 -3.40 0.34
CA LYS A 500 16.19 -2.19 0.13
C LYS A 500 16.22 -1.66 -1.29
N PHE A 501 17.33 -1.88 -1.99
CA PHE A 501 17.59 -1.34 -3.31
C PHE A 501 18.21 -2.40 -4.21
N LYS A 502 17.95 -2.30 -5.52
CA LYS A 502 18.47 -3.20 -6.55
C LYS A 502 20.00 -3.25 -6.52
N GLU A 503 20.65 -2.11 -6.31
CA GLU A 503 22.11 -1.97 -6.25
C GLU A 503 22.71 -2.77 -5.09
N SER A 504 21.94 -3.01 -4.02
CA SER A 504 22.38 -3.86 -2.90
C SER A 504 22.39 -5.34 -3.28
N VAL A 505 21.50 -5.76 -4.19
CA VAL A 505 21.49 -7.11 -4.76
C VAL A 505 22.71 -7.28 -5.65
N GLU A 506 22.94 -6.34 -6.58
CA GLU A 506 24.11 -6.33 -7.48
C GLU A 506 25.41 -6.41 -6.68
N LYS A 507 25.58 -5.51 -5.70
CA LYS A 507 26.78 -5.47 -4.86
C LYS A 507 27.02 -6.76 -4.06
N ARG A 508 25.96 -7.44 -3.61
CA ARG A 508 26.12 -8.68 -2.83
C ARG A 508 26.64 -9.82 -3.70
N PHE A 509 26.08 -9.98 -4.89
CA PHE A 509 26.38 -11.12 -5.76
C PHE A 509 27.47 -10.83 -6.80
N ASP A 510 28.05 -9.64 -6.77
CA ASP A 510 29.23 -9.27 -7.56
C ASP A 510 30.39 -10.24 -7.34
N GLY A 511 31.03 -10.65 -8.43
CA GLY A 511 32.11 -11.64 -8.42
C GLY A 511 31.67 -13.10 -8.17
N VAL A 512 30.42 -13.36 -7.79
CA VAL A 512 29.86 -14.72 -7.62
C VAL A 512 29.00 -15.11 -8.82
N LEU A 513 28.18 -14.18 -9.30
CA LEU A 513 27.26 -14.35 -10.41
C LEU A 513 27.57 -13.35 -11.52
N ASN A 514 27.50 -13.80 -12.77
CA ASN A 514 27.38 -12.89 -13.91
C ASN A 514 25.91 -12.51 -14.08
N ILE A 515 25.52 -11.36 -13.53
CA ILE A 515 24.13 -10.88 -13.56
C ILE A 515 23.84 -10.28 -14.95
N ASN A 516 22.86 -10.86 -15.65
CA ASN A 516 22.39 -10.37 -16.94
C ASN A 516 21.37 -9.25 -16.75
N GLU A 517 20.41 -9.46 -15.84
CA GLU A 517 19.30 -8.54 -15.60
C GLU A 517 18.81 -8.64 -14.15
N ILE A 518 18.36 -7.51 -13.62
CA ILE A 518 17.55 -7.46 -12.39
C ILE A 518 16.30 -6.62 -12.66
N SER A 519 15.14 -7.27 -12.55
CA SER A 519 13.82 -6.68 -12.72
C SER A 519 13.21 -6.39 -11.35
N SER A 520 12.60 -5.21 -11.21
CA SER A 520 11.85 -4.83 -10.00
C SER A 520 10.37 -5.08 -10.24
N ILE A 521 9.77 -5.98 -9.48
CA ILE A 521 8.39 -6.40 -9.66
C ILE A 521 7.58 -5.99 -8.42
N ASP A 522 6.60 -5.11 -8.61
CA ASP A 522 5.69 -4.67 -7.56
C ASP A 522 4.68 -5.78 -7.22
N VAL A 523 4.76 -6.33 -6.01
CA VAL A 523 3.78 -7.31 -5.50
C VAL A 523 2.63 -6.61 -4.80
N ASN A 524 2.90 -5.44 -4.21
CA ASN A 524 1.92 -4.50 -3.70
C ASN A 524 2.53 -3.09 -3.65
N LYS A 525 1.76 -2.10 -3.20
CA LYS A 525 2.15 -0.67 -3.22
C LYS A 525 3.56 -0.36 -2.69
N ASN A 526 4.05 -1.14 -1.72
CA ASN A 526 5.33 -0.87 -1.05
C ASN A 526 6.30 -2.06 -1.06
N SER A 527 5.90 -3.20 -1.64
CA SER A 527 6.68 -4.45 -1.59
C SER A 527 7.14 -4.79 -3.00
N ILE A 528 8.45 -4.74 -3.18
CA ILE A 528 9.12 -5.05 -4.44
C ILE A 528 9.85 -6.37 -4.24
N ILE A 529 9.78 -7.21 -5.27
CA ILE A 529 10.61 -8.38 -5.40
C ILE A 529 11.60 -8.11 -6.54
N TYR A 530 12.89 -8.29 -6.27
CA TYR A 530 13.92 -8.22 -7.27
C TYR A 530 14.10 -9.60 -7.89
N LEU A 531 13.70 -9.75 -9.14
CA LEU A 531 13.93 -10.96 -9.94
C LEU A 531 15.26 -10.81 -10.67
N VAL A 532 16.17 -11.75 -10.46
CA VAL A 532 17.52 -11.75 -11.02
C VAL A 532 17.67 -12.88 -12.02
N ASN A 533 18.13 -12.55 -13.22
CA ASN A 533 18.60 -13.51 -14.22
C ASN A 533 20.13 -13.44 -14.30
N ALA A 534 20.80 -14.56 -14.05
CA ALA A 534 22.26 -14.61 -13.98
C ALA A 534 22.82 -15.96 -14.48
N LYS A 535 24.14 -16.00 -14.67
CA LYS A 535 24.92 -17.22 -14.94
C LYS A 535 26.01 -17.41 -13.87
N LEU A 536 26.23 -18.65 -13.45
CA LEU A 536 27.16 -19.03 -12.36
C LEU A 536 28.62 -19.23 -12.81
#